data_AF-A0AA38XEY6-F1
#
_entry.id   AF-A0AA38XEY6-F1
#
_cell.length_a   1.000
_cell.length_b   1.000
_cell.length_c   1.000
_cell.angle_alpha   90.00
_cell.angle_beta   90.00
_cell.angle_gamma   90.00
#
_symmetry.space_group_name_H-M   'P 1'
#
loop_
_entity.id
_entity.type
_entity.pdbx_description
1 polymer ?
#
loop_
_entity_poly.entity_id
_entity_poly.type
_entity_poly.pdbx_seq_one_letter_code
_entity_poly.pdbx_strand_id
1 'polypeptide(L)'
;MSSNPSSGEIEMSAASRAMLGKVRKLVPPMLEKFHKGQLGRVAVIGGSADYTGAPYFSAMASARLGCDLSYVFCEPSAAQTIKSYSPNLMVSPILRSTASISPAQKEREPTGEELAKPILDMLPRLHVLVIGPGLGRDVITQKQVKAVIHAARKHDPPVPMVLDADALWLVQTDPDLIKGHKECILTPNVVEFGRLAKAVGTDQDNSDPAKACQTLSNALGGVCILQKGAVDYISQGVDTTISDFQGGLKRSGGQGDTLTGSLGTFLAWRELYHEALWDIGPEKMTREETLLVAAFGGSAITRECSRRAFAKRQRSLQASDLTEEVHDSFLALVGEPEELPKL
;
A
#
# COMPACT_ATOMS: atom_id res chain seq x y z
N MET A 1 8.94 -3.67 -40.40
CA MET A 1 7.91 -4.49 -39.74
C MET A 1 8.58 -5.22 -38.60
N SER A 2 8.65 -4.58 -37.43
CA SER A 2 9.18 -5.18 -36.21
C SER A 2 7.96 -5.70 -35.46
N SER A 3 7.88 -7.03 -35.36
CA SER A 3 6.87 -7.76 -34.60
C SER A 3 6.85 -7.26 -33.16
N ASN A 4 5.69 -6.78 -32.71
CA ASN A 4 5.36 -6.68 -31.29
C ASN A 4 5.75 -8.02 -30.62
N PRO A 5 6.52 -8.02 -29.53
CA PRO A 5 6.59 -9.21 -28.70
C PRO A 5 5.15 -9.44 -28.22
N SER A 6 4.63 -10.59 -28.61
CA SER A 6 3.27 -11.01 -28.34
C SER A 6 2.92 -10.78 -26.87
N SER A 7 1.68 -10.33 -26.67
CA SER A 7 0.89 -10.56 -25.47
C SER A 7 0.84 -12.06 -25.18
N GLY A 8 1.94 -12.64 -24.70
CA GLY A 8 1.94 -14.00 -24.16
C GLY A 8 0.88 -14.06 -23.08
N GLU A 9 -0.03 -15.02 -23.17
CA GLU A 9 -1.04 -15.25 -22.14
C GLU A 9 -0.36 -15.29 -20.78
N ILE A 10 -0.89 -14.52 -19.83
CA ILE A 10 -0.38 -14.52 -18.47
C ILE A 10 -0.75 -15.87 -17.86
N GLU A 11 0.23 -16.78 -17.79
CA GLU A 11 0.05 -18.05 -17.08
C GLU A 11 -0.29 -17.76 -15.62
N MET A 12 -1.44 -18.27 -15.19
CA MET A 12 -1.91 -18.12 -13.82
C MET A 12 -2.78 -19.31 -13.43
N SER A 13 -2.81 -19.63 -12.13
CA SER A 13 -3.66 -20.69 -11.61
C SER A 13 -5.16 -20.34 -11.70
N ALA A 14 -6.03 -21.35 -11.61
CA ALA A 14 -7.47 -21.12 -11.57
C ALA A 14 -7.89 -20.31 -10.33
N ALA A 15 -7.19 -20.50 -9.21
CA ALA A 15 -7.38 -19.73 -7.99
C ALA A 15 -7.03 -18.24 -8.22
N SER A 16 -5.89 -17.96 -8.87
CA SER A 16 -5.50 -16.59 -9.20
C SER A 16 -6.48 -15.91 -10.17
N ARG A 17 -7.00 -16.63 -11.18
CA ARG A 17 -8.09 -16.11 -12.03
C ARG A 17 -9.35 -15.76 -11.24
N ALA A 18 -9.79 -16.64 -10.35
CA ALA A 18 -10.97 -16.40 -9.52
C ALA A 18 -10.77 -15.18 -8.61
N MET A 19 -9.58 -15.02 -8.02
CA MET A 19 -9.23 -13.84 -7.23
C MET A 19 -9.25 -12.56 -8.06
N LEU A 20 -8.67 -12.55 -9.27
CA LEU A 20 -8.73 -11.38 -10.16
C LEU A 20 -10.17 -11.00 -10.53
N GLY A 21 -11.05 -11.98 -10.73
CA GLY A 21 -12.49 -11.74 -10.92
C GLY A 21 -13.13 -10.99 -9.74
N LYS A 22 -12.71 -11.30 -8.50
CA LYS A 22 -13.13 -10.56 -7.30
C LYS A 22 -12.48 -9.18 -7.21
N VAL A 23 -11.20 -9.05 -7.58
CA VAL A 23 -10.48 -7.76 -7.62
C VAL A 23 -11.21 -6.79 -8.56
N ARG A 24 -11.65 -7.26 -9.73
CA ARG A 24 -12.40 -6.43 -10.69
C ARG A 24 -13.70 -5.87 -10.10
N LYS A 25 -14.37 -6.59 -9.19
CA LYS A 25 -15.57 -6.09 -8.51
C LYS A 25 -15.29 -4.92 -7.54
N LEU A 26 -14.05 -4.76 -7.07
CA LEU A 26 -13.66 -3.60 -6.26
C LEU A 26 -13.45 -2.35 -7.10
N VAL A 27 -13.16 -2.48 -8.39
CA VAL A 27 -12.85 -1.33 -9.26
C VAL A 27 -14.12 -0.50 -9.46
N PRO A 28 -14.12 0.79 -9.06
CA PRO A 28 -15.26 1.67 -9.31
C PRO A 28 -15.41 1.94 -10.81
N PRO A 29 -16.64 1.94 -11.36
CA PRO A 29 -16.86 2.35 -12.74
C PRO A 29 -16.62 3.86 -12.90
N MET A 30 -16.23 4.28 -14.10
CA MET A 30 -16.14 5.71 -14.45
C MET A 30 -17.50 6.22 -14.92
N LEU A 31 -18.26 6.84 -14.01
CA LEU A 31 -19.62 7.35 -14.27
C LEU A 31 -19.63 8.89 -14.25
N GLU A 32 -20.42 9.52 -15.14
CA GLU A 32 -20.53 10.99 -15.22
C GLU A 32 -20.97 11.66 -13.89
N LYS A 33 -21.72 10.94 -13.06
CA LYS A 33 -22.18 11.43 -11.75
C LYS A 33 -21.07 11.52 -10.70
N PHE A 34 -19.92 10.88 -10.94
CA PHE A 34 -18.80 10.90 -10.01
C PHE A 34 -18.02 12.21 -10.13
N HIS A 35 -17.58 12.72 -8.98
CA HIS A 35 -16.74 13.91 -8.90
C HIS A 35 -15.39 13.60 -8.27
N LYS A 36 -14.45 14.54 -8.44
CA LYS A 36 -13.08 14.45 -7.95
C LYS A 36 -13.03 13.99 -6.49
N GLY A 37 -12.31 12.91 -6.25
CA GLY A 37 -12.11 12.29 -4.95
C GLY A 37 -13.04 11.10 -4.70
N GLN A 38 -14.02 10.81 -5.56
CA GLN A 38 -14.90 9.64 -5.43
C GLN A 38 -14.32 8.37 -6.06
N LEU A 39 -13.13 8.42 -6.68
CA LEU A 39 -12.38 7.24 -7.13
C LEU A 39 -11.13 6.98 -6.28
N GLY A 40 -11.09 7.51 -5.06
CA GLY A 40 -10.05 7.18 -4.08
C GLY A 40 -9.19 8.39 -3.67
N ARG A 41 -8.79 8.38 -2.40
CA ARG A 41 -8.04 9.46 -1.74
C ARG A 41 -7.01 8.78 -0.84
N VAL A 42 -5.80 8.64 -1.35
CA VAL A 42 -4.72 7.86 -0.74
C VAL A 42 -3.67 8.81 -0.21
N ALA A 43 -3.25 8.66 1.05
CA ALA A 43 -2.15 9.44 1.61
C ALA A 43 -0.96 8.55 1.95
N VAL A 44 0.20 8.89 1.38
CA VAL A 44 1.48 8.29 1.74
C VAL A 44 2.17 9.14 2.81
N ILE A 45 2.45 8.54 3.96
CA ILE A 45 3.14 9.15 5.10
C ILE A 45 4.56 8.57 5.16
N GLY A 46 5.53 9.42 4.84
CA GLY A 46 6.92 9.03 4.71
C GLY A 46 7.72 10.13 4.01
N GLY A 47 8.97 9.85 3.66
CA GLY A 47 9.87 10.85 3.10
C GLY A 47 10.59 11.66 4.16
N SER A 48 11.78 11.20 4.52
CA SER A 48 12.78 11.93 5.28
C SER A 48 13.73 12.70 4.35
N ALA A 49 14.67 13.44 4.93
CA ALA A 49 15.67 14.21 4.20
C ALA A 49 16.39 13.41 3.08
N ASP A 50 16.71 12.14 3.36
CA ASP A 50 17.50 11.30 2.45
C ASP A 50 16.63 10.38 1.57
N TYR A 51 15.41 10.07 2.01
CA TYR A 51 14.56 9.05 1.37
C TYR A 51 13.33 9.64 0.68
N THR A 52 13.57 10.45 -0.35
CA THR A 52 12.52 11.14 -1.11
C THR A 52 11.89 10.29 -2.22
N GLY A 53 12.62 9.30 -2.74
CA GLY A 53 12.15 8.44 -3.84
C GLY A 53 11.05 7.46 -3.45
N ALA A 54 11.15 6.83 -2.28
CA ALA A 54 10.19 5.84 -1.80
C ALA A 54 8.74 6.38 -1.70
N PRO A 55 8.46 7.50 -1.00
CA PRO A 55 7.10 8.04 -0.94
C PRO A 55 6.61 8.51 -2.31
N TYR A 56 7.50 8.98 -3.19
CA TYR A 56 7.15 9.32 -4.57
C TYR A 56 6.69 8.09 -5.35
N PHE A 57 7.44 6.99 -5.36
CA PHE A 57 7.07 5.78 -6.10
C PHE A 57 5.76 5.18 -5.59
N SER A 58 5.52 5.21 -4.27
CA SER A 58 4.25 4.76 -3.68
C SER A 58 3.08 5.65 -4.11
N ALA A 59 3.20 6.96 -3.95
CA ALA A 59 2.14 7.89 -4.31
C ALA A 59 1.86 7.91 -5.83
N MET A 60 2.91 7.83 -6.65
CA MET A 60 2.80 7.79 -8.11
C MET A 60 2.21 6.47 -8.61
N ALA A 61 2.57 5.33 -8.02
CA ALA A 61 1.93 4.06 -8.34
C ALA A 61 0.43 4.10 -8.03
N SER A 62 0.03 4.70 -6.90
CA SER A 62 -1.38 4.89 -6.57
C SER A 62 -2.11 5.78 -7.57
N ALA A 63 -1.50 6.92 -7.95
CA ALA A 63 -2.07 7.83 -8.96
C ALA A 63 -2.20 7.15 -10.33
N ARG A 64 -1.19 6.38 -10.76
CA ARG A 64 -1.21 5.67 -12.05
C ARG A 64 -2.15 4.47 -12.07
N LEU A 65 -2.40 3.84 -10.92
CA LEU A 65 -3.35 2.74 -10.83
C LEU A 65 -4.80 3.23 -10.93
N GLY A 66 -5.07 4.46 -10.49
CA GLY A 66 -6.36 5.12 -10.73
C GLY A 66 -7.00 5.80 -9.53
N CYS A 67 -6.27 6.08 -8.45
CA CYS A 67 -6.83 6.95 -7.40
C CYS A 67 -6.95 8.40 -7.91
N ASP A 68 -8.03 9.09 -7.53
CA ASP A 68 -8.21 10.50 -7.92
C ASP A 68 -7.18 11.41 -7.25
N LEU A 69 -6.93 11.19 -5.96
CA LEU A 69 -6.14 12.07 -5.11
C LEU A 69 -5.05 11.31 -4.36
N SER A 70 -3.81 11.53 -4.80
CA SER A 70 -2.62 10.97 -4.16
C SER A 70 -1.87 12.06 -3.38
N TYR A 71 -1.86 11.91 -2.06
CA TYR A 71 -1.20 12.82 -1.13
C TYR A 71 0.14 12.24 -0.66
N VAL A 72 1.11 13.13 -0.41
CA VAL A 72 2.36 12.77 0.27
C VAL A 72 2.54 13.68 1.48
N PHE A 73 2.56 13.11 2.68
CA PHE A 73 2.88 13.80 3.93
C PHE A 73 4.31 13.45 4.31
N CYS A 74 5.21 14.42 4.10
CA CYS A 74 6.65 14.24 4.23
C CYS A 74 7.30 15.33 5.06
N GLU A 75 8.59 15.14 5.37
CA GLU A 75 9.38 16.16 6.05
C GLU A 75 9.53 17.41 5.17
N PRO A 76 9.65 18.61 5.76
CA PRO A 76 9.90 19.84 5.00
C PRO A 76 11.11 19.75 4.06
N SER A 77 12.17 19.06 4.47
CA SER A 77 13.39 18.83 3.68
C SER A 77 13.14 17.96 2.44
N ALA A 78 12.22 17.01 2.52
CA ALA A 78 11.87 16.11 1.42
C ALA A 78 10.92 16.75 0.41
N ALA A 79 10.09 17.71 0.86
CA ALA A 79 8.94 18.18 0.10
C ALA A 79 9.29 18.84 -1.23
N GLN A 80 10.34 19.68 -1.28
CA GLN A 80 10.74 20.35 -2.53
C GLN A 80 11.19 19.32 -3.58
N THR A 81 12.01 18.35 -3.17
CA THR A 81 12.50 17.29 -4.04
C THR A 81 11.35 16.45 -4.58
N ILE A 82 10.43 15.99 -3.72
CA ILE A 82 9.27 15.18 -4.15
C ILE A 82 8.37 15.96 -5.12
N LYS A 83 8.09 17.24 -4.84
CA LYS A 83 7.32 18.12 -5.73
C LYS A 83 7.96 18.29 -7.11
N SER A 84 9.29 18.24 -7.18
CA SER A 84 10.02 18.36 -8.44
C SER A 84 9.88 17.13 -9.34
N TYR A 85 9.53 15.96 -8.78
CA TYR A 85 9.36 14.73 -9.55
C TYR A 85 8.05 14.69 -10.32
N SER A 86 6.97 15.30 -9.80
CA SER A 86 5.68 15.37 -10.50
C SER A 86 4.77 16.48 -9.97
N PRO A 87 4.10 17.23 -10.87
CA PRO A 87 3.08 18.21 -10.48
C PRO A 87 1.73 17.56 -10.06
N ASN A 88 1.54 16.25 -10.30
CA ASN A 88 0.27 15.57 -10.06
C ASN A 88 0.04 15.21 -8.59
N LEU A 89 1.10 15.14 -7.79
CA LEU A 89 1.02 14.70 -6.38
C LEU A 89 0.77 15.89 -5.44
N MET A 90 -0.11 15.69 -4.46
CA MET A 90 -0.37 16.68 -3.40
C MET A 90 0.61 16.50 -2.25
N VAL A 91 1.76 17.17 -2.35
CA VAL A 91 2.85 17.04 -1.37
C VAL A 91 2.75 18.10 -0.27
N SER A 92 2.56 17.66 0.97
CA SER A 92 2.43 18.51 2.16
C SER A 92 3.60 18.29 3.14
N PRO A 93 4.38 19.34 3.49
CA PRO A 93 5.51 19.26 4.41
C PRO A 93 5.06 19.27 5.89
N ILE A 94 4.28 18.27 6.30
CA ILE A 94 3.64 18.22 7.63
C ILE A 94 4.12 17.06 8.52
N LEU A 95 5.02 16.21 8.02
CA LEU A 95 5.75 15.26 8.86
C LEU A 95 6.88 16.01 9.57
N ARG A 96 7.15 15.68 10.83
CA ARG A 96 8.11 16.38 11.68
C ARG A 96 9.16 15.40 12.17
N SER A 97 10.42 15.77 12.00
CA SER A 97 11.60 15.14 12.59
C SER A 97 12.29 16.06 13.60
N THR A 98 13.27 15.52 14.34
CA THR A 98 14.16 16.29 15.24
C THR A 98 14.82 17.48 14.55
N ALA A 99 15.11 17.37 13.25
CA ALA A 99 15.70 18.45 12.47
C ALA A 99 14.69 19.54 12.09
N SER A 100 13.40 19.20 12.00
CA SER A 100 12.36 20.10 11.50
C SER A 100 11.59 20.88 12.59
N ILE A 101 11.67 20.44 13.84
CA ILE A 101 11.03 21.15 14.96
C ILE A 101 11.94 22.27 15.49
N SER A 102 11.32 23.39 15.87
CA SER A 102 12.04 24.56 16.40
C SER A 102 12.70 24.28 17.76
N PRO A 103 13.73 25.05 18.17
CA PRO A 103 14.33 24.94 19.50
C PRO A 103 13.31 25.04 20.65
N ALA A 104 12.38 25.99 20.57
CA ALA A 104 11.31 26.14 21.56
C ALA A 104 10.38 24.91 21.63
N GLN A 105 10.13 24.24 20.51
CA GLN A 105 9.42 22.97 20.52
C GLN A 105 10.26 21.86 21.16
N LYS A 106 11.56 21.78 20.90
CA LYS A 106 12.43 20.78 21.55
C LYS A 106 12.39 20.90 23.08
N GLU A 107 12.48 22.12 23.59
CA GLU A 107 12.41 22.42 25.02
C GLU A 107 11.07 22.02 25.66
N ARG A 108 9.96 22.14 24.92
CA ARG A 108 8.61 21.78 25.37
C ARG A 108 8.30 20.29 25.26
N GLU A 109 9.10 19.54 24.51
CA GLU A 109 8.89 18.10 24.21
C GLU A 109 7.46 17.76 23.74
N PRO A 110 6.99 18.30 22.59
CA PRO A 110 5.61 18.19 22.14
C PRO A 110 5.16 16.73 22.04
N THR A 111 3.89 16.47 22.33
CA THR A 111 3.34 15.12 22.21
C THR A 111 3.24 14.68 20.74
N GLY A 112 3.06 13.37 20.52
CA GLY A 112 2.87 12.85 19.16
C GLY A 112 1.61 13.41 18.52
N GLU A 113 0.55 13.58 19.30
CA GLU A 113 -0.75 14.11 18.91
C GLU A 113 -0.65 15.58 18.48
N GLU A 114 0.09 16.40 19.25
CA GLU A 114 0.33 17.80 18.89
C GLU A 114 1.06 17.93 17.56
N LEU A 115 2.09 17.11 17.34
CA LEU A 115 2.82 17.06 16.08
C LEU A 115 1.95 16.52 14.95
N ALA A 116 1.13 15.50 15.23
CA ALA A 116 0.31 14.80 14.24
C ALA A 116 -0.90 15.62 13.82
N LYS A 117 -1.31 16.63 14.60
CA LYS A 117 -2.54 17.40 14.38
C LYS A 117 -2.83 17.75 12.91
N PRO A 118 -1.88 18.29 12.11
CA PRO A 118 -2.14 18.60 10.70
C PRO A 118 -2.50 17.39 9.84
N ILE A 119 -1.95 16.21 10.16
CA ILE A 119 -2.29 14.93 9.51
C ILE A 119 -3.63 14.41 10.05
N LEU A 120 -3.87 14.53 11.37
CA LEU A 120 -5.13 14.11 11.99
C LEU A 120 -6.34 14.86 11.42
N ASP A 121 -6.20 16.17 11.20
CA ASP A 121 -7.24 17.02 10.62
C ASP A 121 -7.57 16.65 9.15
N MET A 122 -6.71 15.86 8.49
CA MET A 122 -6.93 15.33 7.14
C MET A 122 -7.62 13.96 7.12
N LEU A 123 -7.57 13.18 8.21
CA LEU A 123 -8.10 11.81 8.25
C LEU A 123 -9.55 11.68 7.74
N PRO A 124 -10.50 12.57 8.10
CA PRO A 124 -11.88 12.44 7.62
C PRO A 124 -12.05 12.59 6.10
N ARG A 125 -11.01 13.04 5.38
CA ARG A 125 -11.02 13.23 3.93
C ARG A 125 -10.30 12.11 3.20
N LEU A 126 -9.62 11.20 3.90
CA LEU A 126 -8.78 10.17 3.31
C LEU A 126 -9.51 8.84 3.37
N HIS A 127 -9.36 8.04 2.32
CA HIS A 127 -9.87 6.67 2.32
C HIS A 127 -8.83 5.71 2.90
N VAL A 128 -7.53 5.96 2.70
CA VAL A 128 -6.45 5.04 3.11
C VAL A 128 -5.18 5.80 3.45
N LEU A 129 -4.44 5.28 4.43
CA LEU A 129 -3.07 5.68 4.71
C LEU A 129 -2.08 4.60 4.27
N VAL A 130 -1.00 5.00 3.63
CA VAL A 130 0.19 4.18 3.41
C VAL A 130 1.30 4.79 4.26
N ILE A 131 1.87 4.04 5.20
CA ILE A 131 2.84 4.57 6.17
C ILE A 131 4.13 3.77 6.06
N GLY A 132 5.26 4.46 5.97
CA GLY A 132 6.58 3.83 5.97
C GLY A 132 7.51 4.14 4.80
N PRO A 133 7.05 4.34 3.55
CA PRO A 133 7.93 4.63 2.42
C PRO A 133 8.87 5.82 2.69
N GLY A 134 10.16 5.52 2.91
CA GLY A 134 11.18 6.52 3.25
C GLY A 134 10.96 7.25 4.58
N LEU A 135 10.25 6.65 5.54
CA LEU A 135 9.90 7.30 6.81
C LEU A 135 11.13 7.60 7.69
N GLY A 136 12.13 6.72 7.67
CA GLY A 136 13.29 6.82 8.55
C GLY A 136 12.94 6.46 10.00
N ARG A 137 13.89 6.66 10.92
CA ARG A 137 13.80 6.24 12.34
C ARG A 137 14.02 7.36 13.33
N ASP A 138 13.81 8.60 12.90
CA ASP A 138 13.89 9.76 13.78
C ASP A 138 12.82 9.71 14.89
N VAL A 139 13.23 9.97 16.14
CA VAL A 139 12.36 9.79 17.32
C VAL A 139 11.12 10.68 17.30
N ILE A 140 11.22 11.91 16.75
CA ILE A 140 10.07 12.82 16.63
C ILE A 140 9.12 12.33 15.56
N THR A 141 9.65 11.90 14.41
CA THR A 141 8.86 11.30 13.33
C THR A 141 8.10 10.08 13.84
N GLN A 142 8.79 9.20 14.56
CA GLN A 142 8.19 7.98 15.11
C GLN A 142 7.09 8.28 16.14
N LYS A 143 7.28 9.29 17.01
CA LYS A 143 6.24 9.75 17.97
C LYS A 143 4.99 10.27 17.24
N GLN A 144 5.18 11.07 16.19
CA GLN A 144 4.09 11.60 15.39
C GLN A 144 3.32 10.49 14.66
N VAL A 145 4.02 9.56 14.02
CA VAL A 145 3.41 8.45 13.25
C VAL A 145 2.63 7.51 14.16
N LYS A 146 3.13 7.21 15.36
CA LYS A 146 2.37 6.46 16.37
C LYS A 146 1.02 7.13 16.65
N ALA A 147 0.99 8.45 16.85
CA ALA A 147 -0.26 9.17 17.09
C ALA A 147 -1.22 9.12 15.88
N VAL A 148 -0.69 9.19 14.65
CA VAL A 148 -1.49 9.00 13.43
C VAL A 148 -2.11 7.61 13.36
N ILE A 149 -1.33 6.55 13.62
CA ILE A 149 -1.82 5.16 13.62
C ILE A 149 -2.93 4.98 14.67
N HIS A 150 -2.73 5.51 15.89
CA HIS A 150 -3.76 5.44 16.94
C HIS A 150 -5.05 6.17 16.54
N ALA A 151 -4.95 7.34 15.93
CA ALA A 151 -6.11 8.11 15.50
C ALA A 151 -6.84 7.45 14.33
N ALA A 152 -6.11 6.92 13.34
CA ALA A 152 -6.68 6.16 12.23
C ALA A 152 -7.46 4.92 12.71
N ARG A 153 -6.91 4.19 13.69
CA ARG A 153 -7.59 3.06 14.34
C ARG A 153 -8.87 3.44 15.07
N LYS A 154 -8.90 4.62 15.70
CA LYS A 154 -10.02 5.14 16.49
C LYS A 154 -11.05 5.91 15.67
N HIS A 155 -10.75 6.24 14.42
CA HIS A 155 -11.69 6.88 13.51
C HIS A 155 -12.93 6.00 13.33
N ASP A 156 -14.07 6.61 13.02
CA ASP A 156 -15.33 5.91 12.79
C ASP A 156 -15.89 6.26 11.41
N PRO A 157 -15.86 5.32 10.44
CA PRO A 157 -15.26 3.98 10.53
C PRO A 157 -13.72 4.03 10.57
N PRO A 158 -13.00 3.00 11.08
CA PRO A 158 -11.53 3.02 11.11
C PRO A 158 -10.92 3.24 9.73
N VAL A 159 -9.89 4.10 9.63
CA VAL A 159 -9.23 4.38 8.34
C VAL A 159 -8.30 3.22 7.99
N PRO A 160 -8.48 2.53 6.84
CA PRO A 160 -7.57 1.49 6.39
C PRO A 160 -6.12 1.94 6.27
N MET A 161 -5.18 1.04 6.58
CA MET A 161 -3.75 1.33 6.55
C MET A 161 -2.93 0.25 5.84
N VAL A 162 -1.88 0.68 5.15
CA VAL A 162 -0.76 -0.17 4.70
C VAL A 162 0.48 0.26 5.46
N LEU A 163 1.13 -0.65 6.18
CA LEU A 163 2.40 -0.37 6.86
C LEU A 163 3.54 -1.14 6.18
N ASP A 164 4.57 -0.42 5.76
CA ASP A 164 5.75 -0.96 5.08
C ASP A 164 7.05 -0.41 5.68
N ALA A 165 8.18 -1.05 5.37
CA ALA A 165 9.52 -0.56 5.70
C ALA A 165 9.66 -0.12 7.18
N ASP A 166 10.01 1.14 7.46
CA ASP A 166 10.24 1.62 8.83
C ASP A 166 8.95 1.70 9.68
N ALA A 167 7.75 1.66 9.08
CA ALA A 167 6.53 1.47 9.85
C ALA A 167 6.42 0.04 10.40
N LEU A 168 7.00 -0.96 9.73
CA LEU A 168 7.11 -2.31 10.27
C LEU A 168 8.13 -2.38 11.41
N TRP A 169 9.15 -1.52 11.40
CA TRP A 169 10.05 -1.37 12.53
C TRP A 169 9.31 -0.85 13.77
N LEU A 170 8.38 0.10 13.63
CA LEU A 170 7.51 0.51 14.73
C LEU A 170 6.71 -0.65 15.31
N VAL A 171 6.03 -1.40 14.44
CA VAL A 171 5.23 -2.57 14.85
C VAL A 171 6.10 -3.62 15.53
N GLN A 172 7.33 -3.83 15.05
CA GLN A 172 8.28 -4.73 15.71
C GLN A 172 8.60 -4.29 17.15
N THR A 173 8.77 -2.99 17.38
CA THR A 173 9.08 -2.45 18.72
C THR A 173 7.87 -2.34 19.63
N ASP A 174 6.67 -2.29 19.06
CA ASP A 174 5.41 -2.04 19.75
C ASP A 174 4.27 -2.75 19.00
N PRO A 175 4.12 -4.09 19.11
CA PRO A 175 3.10 -4.82 18.36
C PRO A 175 1.66 -4.42 18.68
N ASP A 176 1.42 -3.95 19.91
CA ASP A 176 0.10 -3.50 20.37
C ASP A 176 -0.39 -2.24 19.62
N LEU A 177 0.53 -1.51 18.97
CA LEU A 177 0.23 -0.40 18.07
C LEU A 177 -0.77 -0.78 16.97
N ILE A 178 -0.79 -2.04 16.52
CA ILE A 178 -1.69 -2.54 15.49
C ILE A 178 -2.45 -3.80 15.87
N LYS A 179 -2.17 -4.42 17.03
CA LYS A 179 -2.80 -5.68 17.42
C LYS A 179 -4.32 -5.59 17.40
N GLY A 180 -4.96 -6.55 16.73
CA GLY A 180 -6.42 -6.60 16.55
C GLY A 180 -6.99 -5.64 15.51
N HIS A 181 -6.17 -4.83 14.84
CA HIS A 181 -6.65 -3.88 13.84
C HIS A 181 -6.77 -4.54 12.46
N LYS A 182 -7.95 -5.05 12.16
CA LYS A 182 -8.25 -5.77 10.91
C LYS A 182 -8.29 -4.90 9.65
N GLU A 183 -8.33 -3.58 9.78
CA GLU A 183 -8.27 -2.64 8.65
C GLU A 183 -6.81 -2.25 8.33
N CYS A 184 -5.87 -3.20 8.43
CA CYS A 184 -4.45 -2.96 8.26
C CYS A 184 -3.77 -4.10 7.50
N ILE A 185 -2.91 -3.74 6.54
CA ILE A 185 -2.04 -4.66 5.81
C ILE A 185 -0.58 -4.34 6.16
N LEU A 186 0.14 -5.32 6.69
CA LEU A 186 1.60 -5.27 6.83
C LEU A 186 2.23 -5.90 5.59
N THR A 187 3.26 -5.27 5.02
CA THR A 187 3.93 -5.77 3.80
C THR A 187 5.38 -6.21 4.03
N PRO A 188 5.71 -7.08 5.01
CA PRO A 188 7.09 -7.41 5.30
C PRO A 188 7.77 -8.19 4.16
N ASN A 189 9.03 -7.85 3.88
CA ASN A 189 9.94 -8.78 3.19
C ASN A 189 10.36 -9.93 4.13
N VAL A 190 11.10 -10.91 3.62
CA VAL A 190 11.54 -12.09 4.41
C VAL A 190 12.26 -11.71 5.71
N VAL A 191 13.10 -10.67 5.70
CA VAL A 191 13.85 -10.22 6.89
C VAL A 191 12.93 -9.50 7.87
N GLU A 192 12.08 -8.60 7.38
CA GLU A 192 11.08 -7.89 8.20
C GLU A 192 10.08 -8.86 8.82
N PHE A 193 9.68 -9.90 8.08
CA PHE A 193 8.78 -10.94 8.55
C PHE A 193 9.38 -11.70 9.73
N GLY A 194 10.64 -12.13 9.61
CA GLY A 194 11.33 -12.81 10.70
C GLY A 194 11.47 -11.93 11.96
N ARG A 195 11.67 -10.62 11.78
CA ARG A 195 11.71 -9.65 12.89
C ARG A 195 10.36 -9.50 13.57
N LEU A 196 9.27 -9.39 12.81
CA LEU A 196 7.92 -9.33 13.35
C LEU A 196 7.56 -10.64 14.08
N ALA A 197 7.84 -11.80 13.47
CA ALA A 197 7.60 -13.11 14.07
C ALA A 197 8.34 -13.26 15.41
N LYS A 198 9.60 -12.85 15.48
CA LYS A 198 10.37 -12.85 16.73
C LYS A 198 9.77 -11.90 17.78
N ALA A 199 9.28 -10.73 17.38
CA ALA A 199 8.70 -9.75 18.30
C ALA A 199 7.41 -10.26 18.98
N VAL A 200 6.70 -11.19 18.34
CA VAL A 200 5.47 -11.80 18.89
C VAL A 200 5.63 -13.28 19.27
N GLY A 201 6.85 -13.81 19.26
CA GLY A 201 7.15 -15.19 19.68
C GLY A 201 6.65 -16.29 18.74
N THR A 202 6.51 -16.01 17.44
CA THR A 202 6.06 -16.97 16.42
C THR A 202 7.16 -17.37 15.43
N ASP A 203 8.43 -17.25 15.82
CA ASP A 203 9.59 -17.56 14.98
C ASP A 203 9.96 -19.06 14.97
N GLN A 204 9.18 -19.90 15.64
CA GLN A 204 9.38 -21.34 15.73
C GLN A 204 8.67 -22.05 14.56
N ASP A 205 9.45 -22.80 13.76
CA ASP A 205 9.01 -23.59 12.60
C ASP A 205 8.39 -22.80 11.42
N ASN A 206 9.27 -22.39 10.49
CA ASN A 206 8.91 -21.72 9.23
C ASN A 206 9.00 -22.67 8.01
N SER A 207 8.84 -23.98 8.21
CA SER A 207 8.92 -24.96 7.11
C SER A 207 7.79 -24.80 6.07
N ASP A 208 6.62 -24.32 6.51
CA ASP A 208 5.49 -23.92 5.68
C ASP A 208 5.27 -22.40 5.76
N PRO A 209 5.65 -21.62 4.72
CA PRO A 209 5.47 -20.18 4.71
C PRO A 209 4.01 -19.71 4.82
N ALA A 210 3.05 -20.47 4.29
CA ALA A 210 1.63 -20.11 4.35
C ALA A 210 1.13 -20.19 5.80
N LYS A 211 1.49 -21.27 6.51
CA LYS A 211 1.20 -21.46 7.93
C LYS A 211 1.93 -20.47 8.82
N ALA A 212 3.19 -20.14 8.50
CA ALA A 212 3.94 -19.10 9.21
C ALA A 212 3.25 -17.74 9.09
N CYS A 213 2.84 -17.34 7.87
CA CYS A 213 2.11 -16.10 7.62
C CYS A 213 0.79 -16.03 8.40
N GLN A 214 0.03 -17.13 8.40
CA GLN A 214 -1.20 -17.27 9.19
C GLN A 214 -0.95 -17.14 10.70
N THR A 215 0.11 -17.77 11.19
CA THR A 215 0.47 -17.77 12.62
C THR A 215 0.84 -16.36 13.09
N LEU A 216 1.64 -15.62 12.30
CA LEU A 216 1.97 -14.23 12.58
C LEU A 216 0.72 -13.33 12.60
N SER A 217 -0.16 -13.47 11.62
CA SER A 217 -1.44 -12.75 11.58
C SER A 217 -2.28 -13.00 12.85
N ASN A 218 -2.40 -14.27 13.27
CA ASN A 218 -3.15 -14.64 14.48
C ASN A 218 -2.53 -14.06 15.75
N ALA A 219 -1.20 -14.09 15.89
CA ALA A 219 -0.51 -13.50 17.03
C ALA A 219 -0.69 -11.96 17.10
N LEU A 220 -0.85 -11.31 15.95
CA LEU A 220 -1.20 -9.89 15.83
C LEU A 220 -2.72 -9.62 15.88
N GLY A 221 -3.55 -10.63 16.19
CA GLY A 221 -5.00 -10.46 16.38
C GLY A 221 -5.80 -10.35 15.07
N GLY A 222 -5.35 -10.97 13.99
CA GLY A 222 -6.03 -10.99 12.70
C GLY A 222 -5.69 -9.81 11.78
N VAL A 223 -4.54 -9.18 12.00
CA VAL A 223 -4.00 -8.13 11.10
C VAL A 223 -3.51 -8.80 9.81
N CYS A 224 -3.88 -8.27 8.64
CA CYS A 224 -3.49 -8.87 7.37
C CYS A 224 -1.98 -8.75 7.15
N ILE A 225 -1.33 -9.87 6.83
CA ILE A 225 0.09 -9.95 6.50
C ILE A 225 0.24 -10.33 5.03
N LEU A 226 0.94 -9.50 4.26
CA LEU A 226 1.41 -9.79 2.91
C LEU A 226 2.92 -10.03 2.98
N GLN A 227 3.32 -11.28 3.15
CA GLN A 227 4.72 -11.68 3.19
C GLN A 227 5.29 -11.71 1.76
N LYS A 228 6.15 -10.74 1.45
CA LYS A 228 6.79 -10.58 0.13
C LYS A 228 7.84 -11.66 -0.10
N GLY A 229 7.81 -12.33 -1.26
CA GLY A 229 8.71 -13.45 -1.55
C GLY A 229 8.84 -13.83 -3.03
N ALA A 230 9.29 -15.06 -3.28
CA ALA A 230 9.23 -15.65 -4.63
C ALA A 230 7.78 -15.77 -5.11
N VAL A 231 6.92 -16.26 -4.20
CA VAL A 231 5.46 -16.07 -4.18
C VAL A 231 5.13 -15.19 -2.99
N ASP A 232 4.00 -14.47 -3.02
CA ASP A 232 3.54 -13.71 -1.85
C ASP A 232 2.47 -14.49 -1.12
N TYR A 233 2.67 -14.69 0.19
CA TYR A 233 1.68 -15.31 1.07
C TYR A 233 0.90 -14.21 1.77
N ILE A 234 -0.42 -14.26 1.65
CA ILE A 234 -1.32 -13.23 2.16
C ILE A 234 -2.28 -13.88 3.15
N SER A 235 -2.23 -13.49 4.41
CA SER A 235 -3.08 -14.09 5.44
C SER A 235 -3.69 -13.04 6.36
N GLN A 236 -4.96 -13.24 6.69
CA GLN A 236 -5.68 -12.53 7.75
C GLN A 236 -5.96 -13.45 8.95
N GLY A 237 -5.20 -14.55 9.07
CA GLY A 237 -5.26 -15.49 10.19
C GLY A 237 -6.36 -16.55 10.03
N VAL A 238 -7.55 -16.14 9.60
CA VAL A 238 -8.66 -17.07 9.29
C VAL A 238 -8.54 -17.66 7.88
N ASP A 239 -8.10 -16.86 6.93
CA ASP A 239 -7.95 -17.22 5.52
C ASP A 239 -6.56 -16.84 5.02
N THR A 240 -6.02 -17.66 4.11
CA THR A 240 -4.73 -17.44 3.46
C THR A 240 -4.88 -17.64 1.96
N THR A 241 -4.35 -16.70 1.17
CA THR A 241 -4.23 -16.79 -0.28
C THR A 241 -2.78 -16.60 -0.72
N ILE A 242 -2.48 -17.03 -1.94
CA ILE A 242 -1.13 -16.98 -2.51
C ILE A 242 -1.20 -16.24 -3.83
N SER A 243 -0.37 -15.21 -3.98
CA SER A 243 -0.13 -14.56 -5.26
C SER A 243 1.07 -15.23 -5.92
N ASP A 244 0.79 -16.06 -6.92
CA ASP A 244 1.74 -16.91 -7.64
C ASP A 244 2.23 -16.29 -8.96
N PHE A 245 1.81 -15.06 -9.29
CA PHE A 245 2.22 -14.39 -10.51
C PHE A 245 3.75 -14.28 -10.63
N GLN A 246 4.27 -14.62 -11.81
CA GLN A 246 5.69 -14.49 -12.08
C GLN A 246 6.07 -13.01 -12.29
N GLY A 247 6.90 -12.48 -11.39
CA GLY A 247 7.53 -11.16 -11.56
C GLY A 247 8.80 -11.19 -12.41
N GLY A 248 9.43 -10.03 -12.56
CA GLY A 248 10.75 -9.92 -13.17
C GLY A 248 11.86 -10.53 -12.30
N LEU A 249 12.96 -10.95 -12.94
CA LEU A 249 14.12 -11.54 -12.24
C LEU A 249 14.98 -10.48 -11.54
N LYS A 250 14.90 -9.22 -11.98
CA LYS A 250 15.60 -8.09 -11.35
C LYS A 250 14.75 -7.55 -10.20
N ARG A 251 15.38 -7.41 -9.03
CA ARG A 251 14.86 -6.62 -7.91
C ARG A 251 15.42 -5.21 -7.99
N SER A 252 14.58 -4.21 -8.27
CA SER A 252 14.95 -2.79 -8.13
C SER A 252 14.56 -2.27 -6.75
N GLY A 253 15.39 -1.39 -6.19
CA GLY A 253 14.96 -0.55 -5.06
C GLY A 253 13.76 0.29 -5.52
N GLY A 254 12.65 0.22 -4.78
CA GLY A 254 11.37 0.88 -5.09
C GLY A 254 10.23 -0.03 -5.55
N GLN A 255 10.48 -1.33 -5.77
CA GLN A 255 9.39 -2.28 -6.10
C GLN A 255 8.37 -2.43 -4.96
N GLY A 256 8.82 -2.38 -3.71
CA GLY A 256 7.93 -2.38 -2.54
C GLY A 256 7.04 -1.13 -2.47
N ASP A 257 7.55 0.01 -2.94
CA ASP A 257 6.77 1.25 -2.98
C ASP A 257 5.64 1.16 -4.02
N THR A 258 5.89 0.53 -5.19
CA THR A 258 4.83 0.22 -6.16
C THR A 258 3.73 -0.66 -5.54
N LEU A 259 4.10 -1.64 -4.72
CA LEU A 259 3.14 -2.47 -3.99
C LEU A 259 2.29 -1.65 -3.03
N THR A 260 2.90 -0.83 -2.19
CA THR A 260 2.15 -0.07 -1.19
C THR A 260 1.22 0.97 -1.81
N GLY A 261 1.62 1.60 -2.92
CA GLY A 261 0.75 2.48 -3.70
C GLY A 261 -0.43 1.75 -4.34
N SER A 262 -0.18 0.56 -4.89
CA SER A 262 -1.22 -0.29 -5.47
C SER A 262 -2.23 -0.75 -4.42
N LEU A 263 -1.74 -1.22 -3.27
CA LEU A 263 -2.57 -1.58 -2.11
C LEU A 263 -3.40 -0.40 -1.62
N GLY A 264 -2.79 0.79 -1.52
CA GLY A 264 -3.50 2.01 -1.12
C GLY A 264 -4.72 2.30 -2.00
N THR A 265 -4.58 2.09 -3.31
CA THR A 265 -5.68 2.32 -4.27
C THR A 265 -6.76 1.26 -4.14
N PHE A 266 -6.41 -0.02 -4.09
CA PHE A 266 -7.40 -1.09 -3.92
C PHE A 266 -8.13 -1.02 -2.58
N LEU A 267 -7.45 -0.62 -1.50
CA LEU A 267 -8.10 -0.36 -0.22
C LEU A 267 -9.05 0.84 -0.29
N ALA A 268 -8.69 1.89 -1.05
CA ALA A 268 -9.57 3.05 -1.22
C ALA A 268 -10.82 2.64 -1.99
N TRP A 269 -10.65 1.90 -3.09
CA TRP A 269 -11.76 1.33 -3.85
C TRP A 269 -12.61 0.36 -3.04
N ARG A 270 -12.00 -0.43 -2.15
CA ARG A 270 -12.73 -1.27 -1.18
C ARG A 270 -13.62 -0.45 -0.26
N GLU A 271 -13.18 0.71 0.25
CA GLU A 271 -14.06 1.56 1.07
C GLU A 271 -15.27 2.02 0.27
N LEU A 272 -15.05 2.51 -0.96
CA LEU A 272 -16.13 2.96 -1.84
C LEU A 272 -17.10 1.83 -2.21
N TYR A 273 -16.59 0.60 -2.37
CA TYR A 273 -17.41 -0.61 -2.55
C TYR A 273 -18.31 -0.87 -1.34
N HIS A 274 -17.79 -0.71 -0.12
CA HIS A 274 -18.57 -0.92 1.10
C HIS A 274 -19.57 0.21 1.36
N GLU A 275 -19.24 1.44 0.95
CA GLU A 275 -20.15 2.59 0.89
C GLU A 275 -21.24 2.46 -0.20
N ALA A 276 -21.09 1.48 -1.12
CA ALA A 276 -22.02 1.22 -2.22
C ALA A 276 -22.25 2.45 -3.13
N LEU A 277 -21.18 3.16 -3.49
CA LEU A 277 -21.26 4.34 -4.37
C LEU A 277 -21.70 4.01 -5.81
N TRP A 278 -21.60 2.74 -6.21
CA TRP A 278 -22.14 2.21 -7.46
C TRP A 278 -22.91 0.90 -7.22
N ASP A 279 -23.56 0.38 -8.25
CA ASP A 279 -24.22 -0.92 -8.18
C ASP A 279 -23.18 -2.05 -8.09
N ILE A 280 -23.04 -2.63 -6.90
CA ILE A 280 -22.11 -3.71 -6.61
C ILE A 280 -22.73 -5.11 -6.81
N GLY A 281 -23.97 -5.17 -7.30
CA GLY A 281 -24.72 -6.41 -7.51
C GLY A 281 -25.24 -7.05 -6.21
N PRO A 282 -25.97 -8.17 -6.31
CA PRO A 282 -26.65 -8.81 -5.18
C PRO A 282 -25.74 -9.57 -4.23
N GLU A 283 -24.57 -10.03 -4.69
CA GLU A 283 -23.62 -10.82 -3.90
C GLU A 283 -22.49 -9.93 -3.36
N LYS A 284 -22.75 -9.29 -2.20
CA LYS A 284 -21.77 -8.43 -1.54
C LYS A 284 -20.70 -9.25 -0.80
N MET A 285 -19.43 -8.99 -1.11
CA MET A 285 -18.29 -9.58 -0.38
C MET A 285 -18.16 -8.94 1.00
N THR A 286 -17.71 -9.71 2.00
CA THR A 286 -17.51 -9.20 3.37
C THR A 286 -16.28 -8.28 3.47
N ARG A 287 -16.15 -7.54 4.57
CA ARG A 287 -14.95 -6.69 4.81
C ARG A 287 -13.68 -7.54 4.93
N GLU A 288 -13.78 -8.73 5.53
CA GLU A 288 -12.68 -9.71 5.60
C GLU A 288 -12.32 -10.25 4.21
N GLU A 289 -13.30 -10.64 3.39
CA GLU A 289 -13.03 -11.15 2.05
C GLU A 289 -12.39 -10.07 1.16
N THR A 290 -12.97 -8.87 1.15
CA THR A 290 -12.47 -7.76 0.33
C THR A 290 -11.07 -7.29 0.73
N LEU A 291 -10.65 -7.46 1.99
CA LEU A 291 -9.30 -7.15 2.43
C LEU A 291 -8.26 -8.05 1.76
N LEU A 292 -8.50 -9.36 1.74
CA LEU A 292 -7.65 -10.31 1.01
C LEU A 292 -7.68 -10.07 -0.49
N VAL A 293 -8.84 -9.73 -1.05
CA VAL A 293 -8.97 -9.39 -2.48
C VAL A 293 -8.13 -8.15 -2.82
N ALA A 294 -8.20 -7.09 -2.02
CA ALA A 294 -7.39 -5.88 -2.22
C ALA A 294 -5.89 -6.17 -2.08
N ALA A 295 -5.50 -6.96 -1.07
CA ALA A 295 -4.11 -7.38 -0.85
C ALA A 295 -3.57 -8.19 -2.04
N PHE A 296 -4.36 -9.13 -2.55
CA PHE A 296 -4.04 -9.92 -3.72
C PHE A 296 -3.91 -9.05 -4.97
N GLY A 297 -4.85 -8.13 -5.20
CA GLY A 297 -4.82 -7.19 -6.33
C GLY A 297 -3.53 -6.36 -6.34
N GLY A 298 -3.15 -5.78 -5.20
CA GLY A 298 -1.91 -5.01 -5.08
C GLY A 298 -0.65 -5.84 -5.39
N SER A 299 -0.59 -7.09 -4.90
CA SER A 299 0.51 -8.02 -5.20
C SER A 299 0.55 -8.38 -6.69
N ALA A 300 -0.59 -8.75 -7.28
CA ALA A 300 -0.71 -9.16 -8.68
C ALA A 300 -0.25 -8.04 -9.63
N ILE A 301 -0.76 -6.81 -9.43
CA ILE A 301 -0.34 -5.63 -10.20
C ILE A 301 1.16 -5.43 -10.10
N THR A 302 1.73 -5.43 -8.89
CA THR A 302 3.17 -5.19 -8.71
C THR A 302 4.04 -6.24 -9.39
N ARG A 303 3.63 -7.51 -9.32
CA ARG A 303 4.33 -8.61 -9.99
C ARG A 303 4.29 -8.45 -11.49
N GLU A 304 3.13 -8.09 -12.04
CA GLU A 304 3.00 -7.82 -13.47
C GLU A 304 3.79 -6.58 -13.92
N CYS A 305 3.80 -5.50 -13.15
CA CYS A 305 4.65 -4.33 -13.43
C CYS A 305 6.12 -4.75 -13.51
N SER A 306 6.58 -5.55 -12.54
CA SER A 306 7.94 -6.07 -12.50
C SER A 306 8.25 -6.95 -13.71
N ARG A 307 7.31 -7.84 -14.11
CA ARG A 307 7.47 -8.72 -15.27
C ARG A 307 7.59 -7.92 -16.57
N ARG A 308 6.69 -6.97 -16.80
CA ARG A 308 6.64 -6.13 -18.01
C ARG A 308 7.86 -5.22 -18.10
N ALA A 309 8.21 -4.54 -17.00
CA ALA A 309 9.40 -3.69 -16.95
C ALA A 309 10.68 -4.52 -17.19
N PHE A 310 10.75 -5.73 -16.64
CA PHE A 310 11.91 -6.60 -16.80
C PHE A 310 12.05 -7.10 -18.23
N ALA A 311 10.94 -7.46 -18.88
CA ALA A 311 10.95 -7.81 -20.30
C ALA A 311 11.56 -6.69 -21.15
N LYS A 312 11.26 -5.42 -20.85
CA LYS A 312 11.76 -4.24 -21.58
C LYS A 312 13.20 -3.84 -21.23
N ARG A 313 13.58 -3.92 -19.95
CA ARG A 313 14.83 -3.31 -19.43
C ARG A 313 15.87 -4.31 -18.93
N GLN A 314 15.46 -5.54 -18.65
CA GLN A 314 16.33 -6.62 -18.18
C GLN A 314 17.21 -6.16 -16.99
N ARG A 315 18.54 -6.20 -17.15
CA ARG A 315 19.50 -5.83 -16.10
C ARG A 315 19.35 -4.38 -15.63
N SER A 316 18.99 -3.46 -16.53
CA SER A 316 18.96 -2.02 -16.24
C SER A 316 17.67 -1.54 -15.56
N LEU A 317 16.67 -2.41 -15.39
CA LEU A 317 15.41 -2.09 -14.73
C LEU A 317 15.61 -1.34 -13.40
N GLN A 318 14.89 -0.23 -13.27
CA GLN A 318 14.77 0.66 -12.12
C GLN A 318 13.30 0.73 -11.65
N ALA A 319 13.04 1.32 -10.48
CA ALA A 319 11.67 1.50 -9.98
C ALA A 319 10.80 2.44 -10.82
N SER A 320 11.39 3.41 -11.51
CA SER A 320 10.66 4.26 -12.45
C SER A 320 10.07 3.43 -13.60
N ASP A 321 10.79 2.43 -14.08
CA ASP A 321 10.29 1.53 -15.13
C ASP A 321 9.06 0.75 -14.63
N LEU A 322 9.07 0.27 -13.37
CA LEU A 322 7.88 -0.40 -12.79
C LEU A 322 6.70 0.56 -12.70
N THR A 323 6.96 1.81 -12.31
CA THR A 323 5.93 2.84 -12.18
C THR A 323 5.28 3.14 -13.53
N GLU A 324 6.05 3.11 -14.62
CA GLU A 324 5.53 3.29 -15.98
C GLU A 324 4.58 2.17 -16.41
N GLU A 325 4.78 0.94 -15.94
CA GLU A 325 3.95 -0.22 -16.32
C GLU A 325 2.62 -0.32 -15.56
N VAL A 326 2.40 0.44 -14.48
CA VAL A 326 1.24 0.28 -13.57
C VAL A 326 -0.10 0.24 -14.31
N HIS A 327 -0.31 1.19 -15.23
CA HIS A 327 -1.57 1.29 -15.98
C HIS A 327 -1.81 0.06 -16.85
N ASP A 328 -0.88 -0.29 -17.76
CA ASP A 328 -1.14 -1.45 -18.62
C ASP A 328 -1.01 -2.80 -17.90
N SER A 329 -0.35 -2.87 -16.74
CA SER A 329 -0.46 -4.02 -15.83
C SER A 329 -1.86 -4.15 -15.25
N PHE A 330 -2.51 -3.03 -14.89
CA PHE A 330 -3.91 -3.01 -14.48
C PHE A 330 -4.85 -3.46 -15.59
N LEU A 331 -4.70 -2.92 -16.80
CA LEU A 331 -5.51 -3.34 -17.94
C LEU A 331 -5.33 -4.82 -18.29
N ALA A 332 -4.11 -5.35 -18.17
CA ALA A 332 -3.81 -6.74 -18.50
C ALA A 332 -4.41 -7.75 -17.50
N LEU A 333 -4.47 -7.40 -16.21
CA LEU A 333 -4.90 -8.33 -15.15
C LEU A 333 -6.33 -8.13 -14.69
N VAL A 334 -6.76 -6.89 -14.54
CA VAL A 334 -8.04 -6.53 -13.91
C VAL A 334 -8.99 -5.97 -14.96
N GLY A 335 -8.52 -4.98 -15.72
CA GLY A 335 -9.30 -4.29 -16.74
C GLY A 335 -10.41 -3.39 -16.16
N GLU A 336 -11.01 -2.60 -17.02
CA GLU A 336 -12.18 -1.79 -16.66
C GLU A 336 -13.42 -2.67 -16.45
N PRO A 337 -14.29 -2.37 -15.47
CA PRO A 337 -15.50 -3.16 -15.21
C PRO A 337 -16.48 -3.16 -16.40
N GLU A 338 -16.53 -2.07 -17.18
CA GLU A 338 -17.40 -1.91 -18.36
C GLU A 338 -16.59 -1.41 -19.58
N GLU A 339 -17.07 -1.67 -20.80
CA GLU A 339 -16.54 -0.98 -21.98
C GLU A 339 -16.86 0.51 -21.85
N LEU A 340 -15.82 1.36 -21.88
CA LEU A 340 -16.00 2.81 -21.90
C LEU A 340 -17.01 3.19 -22.99
N PRO A 341 -17.96 4.11 -22.72
CA PRO A 341 -18.78 4.68 -23.76
C PRO A 341 -17.86 5.16 -24.89
N LYS A 342 -18.16 4.78 -26.14
CA LYS A 342 -17.44 5.33 -27.29
C LYS A 342 -17.71 6.83 -27.32
N LEU A 343 -16.72 7.62 -26.88
CA LEU A 343 -16.73 9.08 -26.91
C LEU A 343 -16.79 9.62 -28.33
#